data_AF-K2E540-F1
#
_entry.id   AF-K2E540-F1
#
_cell.length_a   1.000
_cell.length_b   1.000
_cell.length_c   1.000
_cell.angle_alpha   90.00
_cell.angle_beta   90.00
_cell.angle_gamma   90.00
#
_symmetry.space_group_name_H-M   'P 1'
#
loop_
_entity.id
_entity.type
_entity.pdbx_description
1 polymer ?
#
loop_
_entity_poly.entity_id
_entity_poly.type
_entity_poly.pdbx_seq_one_letter_code
_entity_poly.pdbx_strand_id
1 'polypeptide(L)'
;MSEIVIMNPDLYFYTQQKSLEQRLEKVSLSEEEESSIVASKTIKTVRDKALGLFKIGDIVNTLINWNDEVDKDIKEAKKEFLLTLYFNKQDQIEEGLNGLKNLLTNPTGNTLFNKILRILDNSTPDLELTEHLAKVLKHIVETDFNSLFEDHKYALNQIEMLTPQALTILSDNQNWPTWRMQSFSSNSGKITSDWMPEFVNLYSAKKNMIENSMKAKISHSMNDLIKNRYIEALHLTYGPPSEKHENFARVELTQIGRIILKYIV
;
A
#
# COMPACT_ATOMS: atom_id res chain seq x y z
N MET A 1 -7.69 -18.30 1.94
CA MET A 1 -8.34 -17.23 2.75
C MET A 1 -7.60 -15.92 2.59
N SER A 2 -6.27 -15.92 2.74
CA SER A 2 -5.37 -14.80 2.43
C SER A 2 -5.70 -14.06 1.13
N GLU A 3 -5.79 -14.79 0.01
CA GLU A 3 -6.12 -14.21 -1.30
C GLU A 3 -7.48 -13.48 -1.34
N ILE A 4 -8.50 -14.00 -0.66
CA ILE A 4 -9.83 -13.37 -0.58
C ILE A 4 -9.78 -12.08 0.24
N VAL A 5 -9.03 -12.07 1.34
CA VAL A 5 -8.84 -10.88 2.19
C VAL A 5 -8.17 -9.75 1.40
N ILE A 6 -7.23 -10.08 0.51
CA ILE A 6 -6.51 -9.09 -0.30
C ILE A 6 -7.32 -8.65 -1.53
N MET A 7 -7.90 -9.59 -2.27
CA MET A 7 -8.57 -9.28 -3.54
C MET A 7 -10.02 -8.79 -3.36
N ASN A 8 -10.69 -9.20 -2.28
CA ASN A 8 -12.08 -8.87 -2.01
C ASN A 8 -12.28 -8.50 -0.52
N PRO A 9 -11.61 -7.45 -0.01
CA PRO A 9 -11.68 -7.07 1.39
C PRO A 9 -13.11 -6.81 1.86
N ASP A 10 -13.96 -6.19 1.02
CA ASP A 10 -15.36 -5.91 1.33
C ASP A 10 -16.16 -7.18 1.61
N LEU A 11 -15.91 -8.26 0.83
CA LEU A 11 -16.56 -9.54 1.04
C LEU A 11 -16.10 -10.17 2.35
N TYR A 12 -14.80 -10.12 2.66
CA TYR A 12 -14.27 -10.60 3.94
C TYR A 12 -14.92 -9.84 5.11
N PHE A 13 -14.91 -8.49 5.09
CA PHE A 13 -15.54 -7.69 6.13
C PHE A 13 -17.03 -7.95 6.26
N TYR A 14 -17.76 -8.16 5.15
CA TYR A 14 -19.17 -8.54 5.19
C TYR A 14 -19.39 -9.89 5.88
N THR A 15 -18.55 -10.89 5.59
CA THR A 15 -18.62 -12.18 6.29
C THR A 15 -18.27 -12.07 7.77
N GLN A 16 -17.26 -11.28 8.11
CA GLN A 16 -16.87 -11.04 9.51
C GLN A 16 -17.91 -10.23 10.28
N GLN A 17 -18.58 -9.27 9.64
CA GLN A 17 -19.68 -8.52 10.22
C GLN A 17 -20.82 -9.45 10.62
N LYS A 18 -21.22 -10.37 9.73
CA LYS A 18 -22.23 -11.39 10.08
C LYS A 18 -21.78 -12.26 11.25
N SER A 19 -20.50 -12.63 11.31
CA SER A 19 -19.97 -13.37 12.46
C SER A 19 -20.01 -12.54 13.75
N LEU A 20 -19.71 -11.24 13.69
CA LEU A 20 -19.80 -10.36 14.85
C LEU A 20 -21.24 -10.20 15.31
N GLU A 21 -22.19 -9.97 14.39
CA GLU A 21 -23.62 -9.89 14.69
C GLU A 21 -24.08 -11.16 15.42
N GLN A 22 -23.72 -12.34 14.92
CA GLN A 22 -24.00 -13.62 15.57
C GLN A 22 -23.35 -13.77 16.96
N ARG A 23 -22.15 -13.22 17.17
CA ARG A 23 -21.47 -13.23 18.48
C ARG A 23 -22.17 -12.29 19.46
N LEU A 24 -22.58 -11.10 19.01
CA LEU A 24 -23.32 -10.11 19.80
C LEU A 24 -24.71 -10.61 20.19
N GLU A 25 -25.41 -11.32 19.30
CA GLU A 25 -26.68 -11.98 19.60
C GLU A 25 -26.55 -13.00 20.74
N LYS A 26 -25.42 -13.72 20.83
CA LYS A 26 -25.14 -14.67 21.92
C LYS A 26 -24.77 -14.01 23.25
N VAL A 27 -24.33 -12.75 23.21
CA VAL A 27 -24.07 -11.93 24.41
C VAL A 27 -25.38 -11.31 24.92
N SER A 28 -26.46 -11.34 24.14
CA SER A 28 -27.80 -10.96 24.61
C SER A 28 -28.32 -11.98 25.62
N LEU A 29 -29.04 -11.46 26.62
CA LEU A 29 -29.33 -12.15 27.88
C LEU A 29 -30.13 -13.44 27.77
N SER A 30 -29.79 -14.41 28.62
CA SER A 30 -30.69 -15.53 28.90
C SER A 30 -31.88 -15.09 29.78
N GLU A 31 -33.07 -15.66 29.55
CA GLU A 31 -34.28 -15.40 30.35
C GLU A 31 -34.09 -15.75 31.85
N GLU A 32 -33.17 -16.67 32.15
CA GLU A 32 -32.80 -17.06 33.52
C GLU A 32 -32.00 -15.95 34.24
N GLU A 33 -31.16 -15.20 33.52
CA GLU A 33 -30.42 -14.05 34.07
C GLU A 33 -31.34 -12.84 34.30
N GLU A 34 -32.39 -12.65 33.49
CA GLU A 34 -33.43 -11.64 33.77
C GLU A 34 -34.24 -11.97 35.03
N SER A 35 -34.53 -13.26 35.26
CA SER A 35 -35.38 -13.74 36.35
C SER A 35 -34.71 -13.62 37.73
N SER A 36 -33.38 -13.80 37.81
CA SER A 36 -32.62 -13.63 39.06
C SER A 36 -32.66 -12.19 39.64
N ILE A 37 -32.99 -11.20 38.80
CA ILE A 37 -32.97 -9.77 39.13
C ILE A 37 -34.33 -9.32 39.74
N VAL A 38 -35.41 -10.07 39.54
CA VAL A 38 -36.75 -9.72 40.07
C VAL A 38 -36.88 -10.04 41.57
N ALA A 39 -36.03 -10.93 42.11
CA ALA A 39 -36.13 -11.40 43.50
C ALA A 39 -35.63 -10.40 44.57
N SER A 40 -34.78 -9.42 44.23
CA SER A 40 -34.26 -8.43 45.20
C SER A 40 -35.01 -7.09 45.12
N LYS A 41 -36.20 -7.01 45.72
CA LYS A 41 -37.14 -5.88 45.62
C LYS A 41 -36.75 -4.57 46.36
N THR A 42 -35.51 -4.37 46.79
CA THR A 42 -35.12 -3.18 47.60
C THR A 42 -34.11 -2.23 46.94
N ILE A 43 -33.69 -2.47 45.70
CA ILE A 43 -32.60 -1.72 45.06
C ILE A 43 -33.05 -1.19 43.70
N LYS A 44 -33.66 0.00 43.62
CA LYS A 44 -34.02 0.62 42.32
C LYS A 44 -32.93 1.54 41.77
N THR A 45 -32.13 2.20 42.62
CA THR A 45 -31.14 3.20 42.16
C THR A 45 -29.73 2.64 41.88
N VAL A 46 -29.36 1.51 42.50
CA VAL A 46 -28.09 0.81 42.18
C VAL A 46 -28.27 -0.18 41.01
N ARG A 47 -29.51 -0.64 40.77
CA ARG A 47 -29.86 -1.61 39.73
C ARG A 47 -29.64 -1.08 38.31
N ASP A 48 -30.01 0.16 38.04
CA ASP A 48 -29.87 0.74 36.69
C ASP A 48 -28.40 1.08 36.34
N LYS A 49 -27.55 1.33 37.34
CA LYS A 49 -26.10 1.51 37.14
C LYS A 49 -25.33 0.19 37.10
N ALA A 50 -25.71 -0.80 37.91
CA ALA A 50 -25.07 -2.10 37.92
C ALA A 50 -25.40 -2.90 36.64
N LEU A 51 -26.67 -3.00 36.25
CA LEU A 51 -27.09 -3.78 35.09
C LEU A 51 -26.58 -3.22 33.74
N GLY A 52 -26.38 -1.90 33.66
CA GLY A 52 -25.75 -1.28 32.50
C GLY A 52 -24.27 -1.65 32.39
N LEU A 53 -23.51 -1.53 33.48
CA LEU A 53 -22.05 -1.74 33.44
C LEU A 53 -21.64 -3.21 33.28
N PHE A 54 -22.41 -4.17 33.80
CA PHE A 54 -22.04 -5.60 33.77
C PHE A 54 -22.14 -6.24 32.38
N LYS A 55 -22.99 -5.75 31.46
CA LYS A 55 -23.15 -6.33 30.10
C LYS A 55 -22.51 -5.49 29.01
N ILE A 56 -22.35 -4.19 29.26
CA ILE A 56 -21.54 -3.32 28.40
C ILE A 56 -20.08 -3.81 28.39
N GLY A 57 -19.57 -4.32 29.52
CA GLY A 57 -18.22 -4.92 29.59
C GLY A 57 -18.04 -6.09 28.61
N ASP A 58 -18.98 -7.01 28.55
CA ASP A 58 -18.92 -8.18 27.66
C ASP A 58 -19.09 -7.81 26.18
N ILE A 59 -19.97 -6.85 25.87
CA ILE A 59 -20.14 -6.32 24.52
C ILE A 59 -18.85 -5.60 24.06
N VAL A 60 -18.28 -4.74 24.93
CA VAL A 60 -17.02 -4.02 24.65
C VAL A 60 -15.88 -5.01 24.47
N ASN A 61 -15.75 -6.02 25.33
CA ASN A 61 -14.73 -7.05 25.21
C ASN A 61 -14.91 -7.87 23.93
N THR A 62 -16.15 -8.20 23.54
CA THR A 62 -16.45 -8.90 22.27
C THR A 62 -16.05 -8.06 21.06
N LEU A 63 -16.32 -6.75 21.08
CA LEU A 63 -15.93 -5.83 20.00
C LEU A 63 -14.40 -5.66 19.92
N ILE A 64 -13.72 -5.48 21.06
CA ILE A 64 -12.26 -5.36 21.12
C ILE A 64 -11.60 -6.65 20.61
N ASN A 65 -11.98 -7.80 21.17
CA ASN A 65 -11.41 -9.09 20.75
C ASN A 65 -11.72 -9.39 19.28
N TRP A 66 -12.92 -9.08 18.79
CA TRP A 66 -13.24 -9.23 17.37
C TRP A 66 -12.37 -8.31 16.50
N ASN A 67 -12.19 -7.05 16.91
CA ASN A 67 -11.31 -6.12 16.20
C ASN A 67 -9.86 -6.61 16.18
N ASP A 68 -9.37 -7.14 17.30
CA ASP A 68 -8.02 -7.70 17.42
C ASP A 68 -7.86 -8.98 16.58
N GLU A 69 -8.86 -9.86 16.56
CA GLU A 69 -8.91 -11.05 15.70
C GLU A 69 -8.91 -10.67 14.21
N VAL A 70 -9.77 -9.75 13.80
CA VAL A 70 -9.87 -9.29 12.40
C VAL A 70 -8.58 -8.59 11.97
N ASP A 71 -8.01 -7.72 12.81
CA ASP A 71 -6.73 -7.06 12.53
C ASP A 71 -5.58 -8.08 12.39
N LYS A 72 -5.55 -9.09 13.27
CA LYS A 72 -4.57 -10.18 13.19
C LYS A 72 -4.72 -10.99 11.91
N ASP A 73 -5.94 -11.42 11.58
CA ASP A 73 -6.23 -12.17 10.35
C ASP A 73 -5.80 -11.39 9.10
N ILE A 74 -6.10 -10.09 9.05
CA ILE A 74 -5.71 -9.22 7.94
C ILE A 74 -4.19 -9.12 7.83
N LYS A 75 -3.48 -8.93 8.95
CA LYS A 75 -2.01 -8.87 8.97
C LYS A 75 -1.37 -10.19 8.53
N GLU A 76 -1.90 -11.32 8.99
CA GLU A 76 -1.42 -12.65 8.59
C GLU A 76 -1.67 -12.91 7.11
N ALA A 77 -2.88 -12.59 6.60
CA ALA A 77 -3.24 -12.71 5.20
C ALA A 77 -2.32 -11.90 4.28
N LYS A 78 -2.03 -10.65 4.64
CA LYS A 78 -1.10 -9.79 3.90
C LYS A 78 0.30 -10.37 3.85
N LYS A 79 0.81 -10.88 4.98
CA LYS A 79 2.14 -11.51 5.07
C LYS A 79 2.23 -12.76 4.20
N GLU A 80 1.23 -13.63 4.28
CA GLU A 80 1.15 -14.84 3.46
C GLU A 80 1.12 -14.48 1.96
N PHE A 81 0.32 -13.48 1.59
CA PHE A 81 0.21 -13.05 0.20
C PHE A 81 1.50 -12.39 -0.32
N LEU A 82 2.15 -11.53 0.48
CA LEU A 82 3.46 -10.97 0.17
C LEU A 82 4.50 -12.06 -0.10
N LEU A 83 4.58 -13.06 0.78
CA LEU A 83 5.53 -14.18 0.63
C LEU A 83 5.20 -15.03 -0.60
N THR A 84 3.92 -15.27 -0.86
CA THR A 84 3.47 -15.98 -2.07
C THR A 84 3.92 -15.24 -3.34
N LEU A 85 3.68 -13.93 -3.42
CA LEU A 85 4.13 -13.12 -4.56
C LEU A 85 5.65 -13.06 -4.68
N TYR A 86 6.36 -13.01 -3.55
CA TYR A 86 7.82 -13.08 -3.53
C TYR A 86 8.31 -14.39 -4.15
N PHE A 87 7.81 -15.55 -3.68
CA PHE A 87 8.23 -16.86 -4.21
C PHE A 87 7.83 -17.07 -5.66
N ASN A 88 6.66 -16.59 -6.08
CA ASN A 88 6.24 -16.65 -7.49
C ASN A 88 7.12 -15.81 -8.42
N LYS A 89 7.87 -14.85 -7.88
CA LYS A 89 8.83 -14.02 -8.63
C LYS A 89 10.26 -14.58 -8.60
N GLN A 90 10.51 -15.69 -7.89
CA GLN A 90 11.82 -16.34 -7.85
C GLN A 90 11.98 -17.26 -9.06
N ASP A 91 13.14 -17.16 -9.71
CA ASP A 91 13.51 -18.12 -10.76
C ASP A 91 13.85 -19.48 -10.14
N GLN A 92 14.43 -19.47 -8.92
CA GLN A 92 14.74 -20.66 -8.13
C GLN A 92 14.23 -20.52 -6.69
N ILE A 93 13.21 -21.30 -6.36
CA ILE A 93 12.53 -21.24 -5.05
C ILE A 93 13.49 -21.52 -3.89
N GLU A 94 14.42 -22.47 -4.05
CA GLU A 94 15.39 -22.84 -3.00
C GLU A 94 16.39 -21.71 -2.69
N GLU A 95 16.90 -21.03 -3.72
CA GLU A 95 17.77 -19.86 -3.55
C GLU A 95 17.01 -18.72 -2.85
N GLY A 96 15.78 -18.45 -3.30
CA GLY A 96 14.89 -17.48 -2.66
C GLY A 96 14.58 -17.81 -1.19
N LEU A 97 14.38 -19.08 -0.85
CA LEU A 97 14.16 -19.53 0.53
C LEU A 97 15.40 -19.34 1.41
N ASN A 98 16.58 -19.71 0.89
CA ASN A 98 17.85 -19.55 1.60
C ASN A 98 18.19 -18.06 1.82
N GLY A 99 17.97 -17.23 0.81
CA GLY A 99 18.15 -15.78 0.90
C GLY A 99 17.20 -15.15 1.92
N LEU A 100 15.92 -15.54 1.91
CA LEU A 100 14.94 -15.07 2.91
C LEU A 100 15.33 -15.54 4.32
N LYS A 101 15.76 -16.78 4.50
CA LYS A 101 16.24 -17.27 5.80
C LYS A 101 17.43 -16.47 6.30
N ASN A 102 18.40 -16.16 5.43
CA ASN A 102 19.53 -15.32 5.77
C ASN A 102 19.08 -13.90 6.19
N LEU A 103 18.14 -13.30 5.44
CA LEU A 103 17.55 -12.01 5.77
C LEU A 103 16.91 -12.02 7.17
N LEU A 104 16.10 -13.04 7.49
CA LEU A 104 15.35 -13.14 8.75
C LEU A 104 16.23 -13.45 9.96
N THR A 105 17.32 -14.19 9.78
CA THR A 105 18.23 -14.58 10.88
C THR A 105 19.37 -13.58 11.11
N ASN A 106 19.58 -12.64 10.19
CA ASN A 106 20.51 -11.54 10.34
C ASN A 106 19.81 -10.32 10.99
N PRO A 107 20.39 -9.64 12.00
CA PRO A 107 19.76 -8.48 12.66
C PRO A 107 19.43 -7.31 11.70
N THR A 108 20.35 -7.01 10.78
CA THR A 108 20.21 -5.95 9.77
C THR A 108 19.14 -6.31 8.76
N GLY A 109 19.18 -7.54 8.24
CA GLY A 109 18.17 -8.07 7.34
C GLY A 109 16.77 -8.10 7.96
N ASN A 110 16.66 -8.55 9.21
CA ASN A 110 15.40 -8.61 9.94
C ASN A 110 14.83 -7.20 10.18
N THR A 111 15.68 -6.19 10.37
CA THR A 111 15.24 -4.79 10.46
C THR A 111 14.60 -4.32 9.15
N LEU A 112 15.20 -4.64 8.00
CA LEU A 112 14.64 -4.31 6.68
C LEU A 112 13.33 -5.06 6.43
N PHE A 113 13.29 -6.36 6.75
CA PHE A 113 12.08 -7.17 6.62
C PHE A 113 10.92 -6.63 7.48
N ASN A 114 11.20 -6.31 8.76
CA ASN A 114 10.19 -5.72 9.64
C ASN A 114 9.72 -4.35 9.15
N LYS A 115 10.58 -3.57 8.47
CA LYS A 115 10.16 -2.33 7.83
C LYS A 115 9.21 -2.58 6.65
N ILE A 116 9.46 -3.59 5.81
CA ILE A 116 8.52 -4.01 4.75
C ILE A 116 7.17 -4.40 5.36
N LEU A 117 7.20 -5.24 6.42
CA LEU A 117 5.98 -5.65 7.11
C LEU A 117 5.23 -4.47 7.71
N ARG A 118 5.93 -3.48 8.27
CA ARG A 118 5.30 -2.27 8.80
C ARG A 118 4.59 -1.46 7.71
N ILE A 119 5.20 -1.31 6.53
CA ILE A 119 4.58 -0.62 5.40
C ILE A 119 3.30 -1.35 4.99
N LEU A 120 3.36 -2.68 4.90
CA LEU A 120 2.23 -3.53 4.53
C LEU A 120 1.11 -3.54 5.59
N ASP A 121 1.46 -3.61 6.88
CA ASP A 121 0.51 -3.70 7.99
C ASP A 121 -0.21 -2.35 8.18
N ASN A 122 0.46 -1.22 7.90
CA ASN A 122 -0.10 0.14 8.05
C ASN A 122 -1.02 0.58 6.89
N SER A 123 -1.09 -0.16 5.78
CA SER A 123 -1.98 0.14 4.67
C SER A 123 -3.31 -0.60 4.81
N THR A 124 -4.35 -0.25 4.04
CA THR A 124 -5.44 -1.20 3.78
C THR A 124 -4.93 -2.36 2.91
N PRO A 125 -5.61 -3.52 2.87
CA PRO A 125 -5.35 -4.53 1.86
C PRO A 125 -5.30 -3.90 0.45
N ASP A 126 -4.15 -4.01 -0.22
CA ASP A 126 -3.91 -3.40 -1.53
C ASP A 126 -2.97 -4.31 -2.33
N LEU A 127 -3.48 -4.77 -3.48
CA LEU A 127 -2.76 -5.70 -4.35
C LEU A 127 -1.51 -5.04 -4.97
N GLU A 128 -1.64 -3.81 -5.47
CA GLU A 128 -0.53 -3.10 -6.13
C GLU A 128 0.61 -2.88 -5.14
N LEU A 129 0.30 -2.45 -3.92
CA LEU A 129 1.32 -2.28 -2.88
C LEU A 129 2.03 -3.58 -2.55
N THR A 130 1.26 -4.67 -2.39
CA THR A 130 1.83 -5.96 -2.02
C THR A 130 2.72 -6.51 -3.14
N GLU A 131 2.35 -6.29 -4.41
CA GLU A 131 3.18 -6.61 -5.57
C GLU A 131 4.49 -5.82 -5.61
N HIS A 132 4.43 -4.50 -5.36
CA HIS A 132 5.64 -3.66 -5.28
C HIS A 132 6.55 -4.10 -4.14
N LEU A 133 5.99 -4.33 -2.94
CA LEU A 133 6.76 -4.79 -1.79
C LEU A 133 7.36 -6.18 -1.98
N ALA A 134 6.72 -7.07 -2.76
CA ALA A 134 7.30 -8.36 -3.12
C ALA A 134 8.55 -8.19 -4.00
N LYS A 135 8.55 -7.25 -4.95
CA LYS A 135 9.74 -6.91 -5.76
C LYS A 135 10.84 -6.30 -4.91
N VAL A 136 10.48 -5.41 -3.99
CA VAL A 136 11.41 -4.79 -3.05
C VAL A 136 12.08 -5.86 -2.18
N LEU A 137 11.29 -6.80 -1.64
CA LEU A 137 11.81 -7.93 -0.85
C LEU A 137 12.77 -8.78 -1.68
N LYS A 138 12.40 -9.11 -2.93
CA LYS A 138 13.27 -9.82 -3.87
C LYS A 138 14.61 -9.11 -4.05
N HIS A 139 14.59 -7.82 -4.38
CA HIS A 139 15.81 -7.05 -4.58
C HIS A 139 16.72 -7.03 -3.35
N ILE A 140 16.14 -6.86 -2.15
CA ILE A 140 16.91 -6.84 -0.90
C ILE A 140 17.52 -8.23 -0.60
N VAL A 141 16.79 -9.31 -0.87
CA VAL A 141 17.30 -10.66 -0.66
C VAL A 141 18.44 -11.02 -1.63
N GLU A 142 18.34 -10.54 -2.88
CA GLU A 142 19.32 -10.85 -3.94
C GLU A 142 20.58 -9.97 -3.90
N THR A 143 20.58 -8.91 -3.09
CA THR A 143 21.71 -7.98 -2.97
C THR A 143 22.39 -8.11 -1.61
N ASP A 144 23.60 -7.54 -1.48
CA ASP A 144 24.30 -7.52 -0.18
C ASP A 144 23.65 -6.50 0.76
N PHE A 145 22.58 -6.93 1.42
CA PHE A 145 21.80 -6.09 2.32
C PHE A 145 22.56 -5.62 3.56
N ASN A 146 23.70 -6.23 3.91
CA ASN A 146 24.53 -5.76 5.02
C ASN A 146 25.27 -4.49 4.61
N SER A 147 25.94 -4.53 3.45
CA SER A 147 26.68 -3.39 2.92
C SER A 147 25.76 -2.27 2.42
N LEU A 148 24.57 -2.63 1.92
CA LEU A 148 23.58 -1.71 1.35
C LEU A 148 22.46 -1.30 2.34
N PHE A 149 22.64 -1.56 3.64
CA PHE A 149 21.57 -1.36 4.62
C PHE A 149 20.95 0.04 4.59
N GLU A 150 21.78 1.10 4.60
CA GLU A 150 21.27 2.48 4.60
C GLU A 150 20.57 2.83 3.28
N ASP A 151 21.03 2.29 2.15
CA ASP A 151 20.39 2.48 0.85
C ASP A 151 19.02 1.80 0.80
N HIS A 152 18.92 0.56 1.29
CA HIS A 152 17.66 -0.17 1.39
C HIS A 152 16.68 0.54 2.34
N LYS A 153 17.16 0.97 3.50
CA LYS A 153 16.35 1.69 4.48
C LYS A 153 15.86 3.02 3.94
N TYR A 154 16.72 3.76 3.23
CA TYR A 154 16.34 4.99 2.56
C TYR A 154 15.26 4.73 1.50
N ALA A 155 15.47 3.75 0.61
CA ALA A 155 14.49 3.39 -0.41
C ALA A 155 13.14 2.99 0.21
N LEU A 156 13.13 2.16 1.25
CA LEU A 156 11.91 1.78 1.98
C LEU A 156 11.20 2.98 2.60
N ASN A 157 11.93 3.97 3.13
CA ASN A 157 11.32 5.22 3.63
C ASN A 157 10.66 6.01 2.49
N GLN A 158 11.28 6.06 1.31
CA GLN A 158 10.69 6.75 0.16
C GLN A 158 9.46 6.01 -0.39
N ILE A 159 9.50 4.67 -0.42
CA ILE A 159 8.37 3.82 -0.83
C ILE A 159 7.19 4.00 0.12
N GLU A 160 7.44 4.04 1.44
CA GLU A 160 6.42 4.29 2.46
C GLU A 160 5.69 5.64 2.30
N MET A 161 6.31 6.61 1.63
CA MET A 161 5.72 7.94 1.36
C MET A 161 4.88 7.97 0.08
N LEU A 162 4.92 6.93 -0.75
CA LEU A 162 4.25 6.89 -2.05
C LEU A 162 2.96 6.08 -1.98
N THR A 163 1.95 6.55 -2.72
CA THR A 163 0.74 5.75 -2.94
C THR A 163 1.08 4.53 -3.82
N PRO A 164 0.33 3.43 -3.72
CA PRO A 164 0.53 2.25 -4.57
C PRO A 164 0.47 2.61 -6.06
N GLN A 165 -0.48 3.46 -6.44
CA GLN A 165 -0.60 3.95 -7.81
C GLN A 165 0.61 4.80 -8.25
N ALA A 166 1.19 5.62 -7.37
CA ALA A 166 2.41 6.37 -7.70
C ALA A 166 3.59 5.43 -7.93
N LEU A 167 3.73 4.35 -7.14
CA LEU A 167 4.73 3.30 -7.38
C LEU A 167 4.49 2.61 -8.72
N THR A 168 3.23 2.32 -9.06
CA THR A 168 2.84 1.72 -10.34
C THR A 168 3.25 2.62 -11.51
N ILE A 169 2.92 3.92 -11.46
CA ILE A 169 3.33 4.90 -12.49
C ILE A 169 4.85 5.00 -12.59
N LEU A 170 5.56 5.00 -11.46
CA LEU A 170 7.03 5.07 -11.41
C LEU A 170 7.69 3.84 -12.04
N SER A 171 7.19 2.65 -11.71
CA SER A 171 7.67 1.39 -12.29
C SER A 171 7.44 1.32 -13.80
N ASP A 172 6.43 2.02 -14.31
CA ASP A 172 6.06 2.07 -15.73
C ASP A 172 6.80 3.16 -16.54
N ASN A 173 7.90 3.71 -16.00
CA ASN A 173 8.63 4.83 -16.61
C ASN A 173 9.03 4.64 -18.09
N GLN A 174 9.32 3.41 -18.50
CA GLN A 174 9.68 3.11 -19.90
C GLN A 174 8.52 3.37 -20.88
N ASN A 175 7.29 3.40 -20.39
CA ASN A 175 6.08 3.61 -21.17
C ASN A 175 5.54 5.05 -21.10
N TRP A 176 6.23 5.95 -20.41
CA TRP A 176 5.80 7.34 -20.31
C TRP A 176 5.74 8.04 -21.68
N PRO A 177 4.71 8.87 -21.93
CA PRO A 177 4.58 9.58 -23.18
C PRO A 177 5.65 10.66 -23.34
N THR A 178 6.08 10.86 -24.58
CA THR A 178 6.71 12.10 -25.05
C THR A 178 5.67 12.89 -25.83
N TRP A 179 5.67 14.22 -25.70
CA TRP A 179 4.65 15.03 -26.36
C TRP A 179 5.18 16.37 -26.81
N ARG A 180 4.46 16.97 -27.77
CA ARG A 180 4.76 18.30 -28.27
C ARG A 180 4.03 19.33 -27.41
N MET A 181 4.77 20.29 -26.88
CA MET A 181 4.22 21.40 -26.12
C MET A 181 3.89 22.59 -27.04
N GLN A 182 2.75 23.23 -26.81
CA GLN A 182 2.38 24.45 -27.54
C GLN A 182 3.15 25.67 -27.02
N SER A 183 3.24 25.79 -25.71
CA SER A 183 4.02 26.82 -25.01
C SER A 183 4.50 26.26 -23.68
N PHE A 184 5.67 26.69 -23.23
CA PHE A 184 6.23 26.28 -21.95
C PHE A 184 7.23 27.32 -21.43
N SER A 185 7.44 27.29 -20.12
CA SER A 185 8.57 27.96 -19.48
C SER A 185 9.58 26.91 -19.07
N SER A 186 10.87 27.19 -19.26
CA SER A 186 11.94 26.29 -18.82
C SER A 186 13.07 27.04 -18.16
N ASN A 187 13.77 26.36 -17.26
CA ASN A 187 15.00 26.82 -16.66
C ASN A 187 16.04 25.69 -16.75
N SER A 188 17.17 25.95 -17.41
CA SER A 188 18.22 24.94 -17.64
C SER A 188 17.71 23.63 -18.23
N GLY A 189 16.77 23.69 -19.18
CA GLY A 189 16.17 22.50 -19.82
C GLY A 189 15.06 21.82 -19.02
N LYS A 190 14.85 22.17 -17.75
CA LYS A 190 13.72 21.70 -16.95
C LYS A 190 12.48 22.56 -17.20
N ILE A 191 11.35 21.91 -17.49
CA ILE A 191 10.06 22.59 -17.69
C ILE A 191 9.50 23.01 -16.33
N THR A 192 9.15 24.28 -16.20
CA THR A 192 8.63 24.89 -14.96
C THR A 192 7.15 25.28 -15.05
N SER A 193 6.59 25.40 -16.25
CA SER A 193 5.15 25.54 -16.48
C SER A 193 4.40 24.26 -16.10
N ASP A 194 3.10 24.36 -15.81
CA ASP A 194 2.30 23.19 -15.47
C ASP A 194 2.15 22.25 -16.68
N TRP A 195 2.83 21.10 -16.61
CA TRP A 195 2.88 20.08 -17.65
C TRP A 195 2.10 18.82 -17.26
N MET A 196 1.68 18.71 -16.00
CA MET A 196 1.06 17.50 -15.45
C MET A 196 -0.27 17.15 -16.15
N PRO A 197 -1.20 18.10 -16.43
CA PRO A 197 -2.46 17.76 -17.08
C PRO A 197 -2.28 17.12 -18.47
N GLU A 198 -1.30 17.58 -19.26
CA GLU A 198 -0.99 17.01 -20.58
C GLU A 198 -0.45 15.59 -20.43
N PHE A 199 0.52 15.38 -19.54
CA PHE A 199 1.07 14.06 -19.25
C PHE A 199 -0.03 13.08 -18.83
N VAL A 200 -0.86 13.46 -17.85
CA VAL A 200 -1.93 12.59 -17.31
C VAL A 200 -2.90 12.19 -18.43
N ASN A 201 -3.30 13.13 -19.28
CA ASN A 201 -4.20 12.81 -20.40
C ASN A 201 -3.59 11.82 -21.38
N LEU A 202 -2.32 12.00 -21.76
CA LEU A 202 -1.64 11.12 -22.71
C LEU A 202 -1.33 9.74 -22.12
N TYR A 203 -0.84 9.70 -20.88
CA TYR A 203 -0.56 8.45 -20.17
C TYR A 203 -1.84 7.63 -19.97
N SER A 204 -2.92 8.28 -19.52
CA SER A 204 -4.22 7.63 -19.30
C SER A 204 -4.82 7.12 -20.62
N ALA A 205 -4.71 7.89 -21.71
CA ALA A 205 -5.15 7.46 -23.03
C ALA A 205 -4.36 6.24 -23.53
N LYS A 206 -3.03 6.24 -23.37
CA LYS A 206 -2.16 5.11 -23.76
C LYS A 206 -2.49 3.83 -22.99
N LYS A 207 -2.96 3.95 -21.74
CA LYS A 207 -3.32 2.82 -20.86
C LYS A 207 -4.82 2.45 -20.92
N ASN A 208 -5.61 3.05 -21.81
CA ASN A 208 -7.06 2.89 -21.90
C ASN A 208 -7.81 3.23 -20.59
N MET A 209 -7.25 4.14 -19.77
CA MET A 209 -7.80 4.60 -18.50
C MET A 209 -8.58 5.92 -18.68
N ILE A 210 -9.70 5.88 -19.41
CA ILE A 210 -10.36 7.10 -19.91
C ILE A 210 -11.28 7.75 -18.86
N GLU A 211 -11.67 7.01 -17.81
CA GLU A 211 -12.58 7.49 -16.77
C GLU A 211 -12.05 8.70 -15.99
N ASN A 212 -12.91 9.69 -15.74
CA ASN A 212 -12.55 10.92 -15.03
C ASN A 212 -12.07 10.65 -13.59
N SER A 213 -12.66 9.67 -12.91
CA SER A 213 -12.25 9.22 -11.57
C SER A 213 -10.81 8.68 -11.58
N MET A 214 -10.46 7.87 -12.59
CA MET A 214 -9.12 7.30 -12.74
C MET A 214 -8.09 8.38 -13.06
N LYS A 215 -8.42 9.30 -13.99
CA LYS A 215 -7.55 10.45 -14.28
C LYS A 215 -7.29 11.31 -13.06
N ALA A 216 -8.29 11.55 -12.21
CA ALA A 216 -8.12 12.30 -10.97
C ALA A 216 -7.14 11.59 -10.00
N LYS A 217 -7.23 10.26 -9.87
CA LYS A 217 -6.28 9.47 -9.08
C LYS A 217 -4.87 9.54 -9.64
N ILE A 218 -4.70 9.39 -10.96
CA ILE A 218 -3.40 9.51 -11.64
C ILE A 218 -2.81 10.91 -11.44
N SER A 219 -3.62 11.97 -11.59
CA SER A 219 -3.19 13.35 -11.30
C SER A 219 -2.70 13.52 -9.87
N HIS A 220 -3.42 12.95 -8.89
CA HIS A 220 -3.00 13.00 -7.49
C HIS A 220 -1.65 12.30 -7.28
N SER A 221 -1.51 11.07 -7.78
CA SER A 221 -0.27 10.29 -7.71
C SER A 221 0.90 11.00 -8.42
N MET A 222 0.66 11.62 -9.58
CA MET A 222 1.66 12.41 -10.30
C MET A 222 2.10 13.65 -9.51
N ASN A 223 1.16 14.35 -8.87
CA ASN A 223 1.49 15.49 -8.03
C ASN A 223 2.38 15.08 -6.85
N ASP A 224 2.13 13.91 -6.25
CA ASP A 224 3.00 13.37 -5.20
C ASP A 224 4.39 13.04 -5.72
N LEU A 225 4.50 12.46 -6.93
CA LEU A 225 5.78 12.18 -7.57
C LEU A 225 6.59 13.47 -7.83
N ILE A 226 5.93 14.54 -8.26
CA ILE A 226 6.56 15.85 -8.52
C ILE A 226 6.97 16.52 -7.20
N LYS A 227 6.05 16.59 -6.23
CA LYS A 227 6.26 17.26 -4.94
C LYS A 227 7.43 16.65 -4.17
N ASN A 228 7.54 15.32 -4.18
CA ASN A 228 8.63 14.59 -3.53
C ASN A 228 9.88 14.48 -4.41
N ARG A 229 9.90 15.15 -5.57
CA ARG A 229 11.05 15.22 -6.49
C ARG A 229 11.52 13.86 -7.00
N TYR A 230 10.61 12.92 -7.25
CA TYR A 230 10.95 11.65 -7.90
C TYR A 230 11.03 11.79 -9.43
N ILE A 231 10.28 12.73 -9.99
CA ILE A 231 10.20 12.97 -11.42
C ILE A 231 10.28 14.46 -11.75
N GLU A 232 10.66 14.75 -12.99
CA GLU A 232 10.61 16.09 -13.55
C GLU A 232 10.38 16.05 -15.05
N ALA A 233 9.80 17.11 -15.63
CA ALA A 233 9.68 17.24 -17.08
C ALA A 233 10.87 18.02 -17.64
N LEU A 234 11.46 17.49 -18.71
CA LEU A 234 12.57 18.10 -19.43
C LEU A 234 12.15 18.42 -20.87
N HIS A 235 12.66 19.55 -21.36
CA HIS A 235 12.56 19.92 -22.76
C HIS A 235 13.64 19.17 -23.57
N LEU A 236 13.22 18.47 -24.61
CA LEU A 236 14.11 17.74 -25.51
C LEU A 236 14.78 18.72 -26.46
N THR A 237 16.10 18.88 -26.30
CA THR A 237 16.92 19.76 -27.14
C THR A 237 17.59 19.04 -28.33
N TYR A 238 17.55 17.69 -28.37
CA TYR A 238 18.11 16.88 -29.46
C TYR A 238 17.24 15.65 -29.78
N GLY A 239 17.02 15.41 -31.07
CA GLY A 239 16.38 14.21 -31.65
C GLY A 239 17.17 13.70 -32.87
N PRO A 240 16.83 12.53 -33.43
CA PRO A 240 17.50 11.98 -34.61
C PRO A 240 17.47 12.98 -35.80
N PRO A 241 18.48 12.96 -36.69
CA PRO A 241 18.80 14.03 -37.64
C PRO A 241 17.75 14.31 -38.73
N SER A 242 16.61 13.63 -38.71
CA SER A 242 15.57 13.72 -39.73
C SER A 242 14.42 14.68 -39.41
N GLU A 243 14.27 15.18 -38.17
CA GLU A 243 13.18 16.10 -37.83
C GLU A 243 13.62 17.20 -36.86
N LYS A 244 13.27 18.45 -37.18
CA LYS A 244 13.38 19.59 -36.26
C LYS A 244 12.39 19.38 -35.11
N HIS A 245 12.81 18.70 -34.04
CA HIS A 245 12.02 18.54 -32.83
C HIS A 245 12.05 19.82 -31.98
N GLU A 246 11.52 20.91 -32.51
CA GLU A 246 11.24 22.10 -31.73
C GLU A 246 10.05 21.80 -30.80
N ASN A 247 10.25 21.95 -29.48
CA ASN A 247 9.22 21.92 -28.43
C ASN A 247 8.67 20.54 -28.03
N PHE A 248 9.51 19.51 -27.91
CA PHE A 248 9.09 18.25 -27.28
C PHE A 248 9.43 18.22 -25.78
N ALA A 249 8.55 17.59 -25.01
CA ALA A 249 8.72 17.33 -23.60
C ALA A 249 8.73 15.83 -23.31
N ARG A 250 9.47 15.46 -22.27
CA ARG A 250 9.41 14.12 -21.67
C ARG A 250 9.51 14.24 -20.15
N VAL A 251 8.89 13.29 -19.45
CA VAL A 251 9.13 13.11 -18.01
C VAL A 251 10.34 12.21 -17.82
N GLU A 252 11.21 12.58 -16.89
CA GLU A 252 12.37 11.80 -16.48
C GLU A 252 12.39 11.58 -14.97
N LEU A 253 13.09 10.51 -14.59
CA LEU A 253 13.40 10.21 -13.20
C LEU A 253 14.55 11.10 -12.73
N THR A 254 14.33 11.76 -11.58
CA THR A 254 15.41 12.41 -10.84
C THR A 254 16.35 11.36 -10.24
N GLN A 255 17.41 11.80 -9.58
CA GLN A 255 18.30 10.91 -8.83
C GLN A 255 17.54 10.08 -7.78
N ILE A 256 16.58 10.69 -7.07
CA ILE A 256 15.78 9.99 -6.05
C ILE A 256 14.87 8.95 -6.72
N GLY A 257 14.19 9.33 -7.81
CA GLY A 257 13.36 8.40 -8.58
C GLY A 257 14.16 7.19 -9.09
N ARG A 258 15.40 7.39 -9.54
CA ARG A 258 16.30 6.32 -9.99
C ARG A 258 16.74 5.38 -8.87
N ILE A 259 16.88 5.87 -7.64
CA ILE A 259 17.22 5.02 -6.48
C ILE A 259 16.07 4.05 -6.22
N ILE A 260 14.83 4.56 -6.16
CA ILE A 260 13.64 3.75 -5.87
C ILE A 260 13.36 2.76 -7.00
N LEU A 261 13.56 3.18 -8.26
CA LEU A 261 13.24 2.35 -9.41
C LEU A 261 13.92 0.98 -9.35
N LYS A 262 15.15 0.89 -8.82
CA LYS A 262 15.90 -0.37 -8.66
C LYS A 262 15.16 -1.44 -7.83
N TYR A 263 14.23 -1.01 -6.98
CA TYR A 263 13.52 -1.89 -6.05
C TYR A 263 12.13 -2.31 -6.54
N ILE A 264 11.53 -1.55 -7.47
CA ILE A 264 10.12 -1.71 -7.85
C ILE A 264 9.92 -2.17 -9.31
N VAL A 265 11.02 -2.33 -10.06
CA VAL A 265 11.01 -2.86 -11.44
C VAL A 265 11.36 -4.35 -11.41
#